data_AF-A0A9W7W1I0-F1
#
_entry.id   AF-A0A9W7W1I0-F1
#
_cell.length_a   1.000
_cell.length_b   1.000
_cell.length_c   1.000
_cell.angle_alpha   90.00
_cell.angle_beta   90.00
_cell.angle_gamma   90.00
#
_symmetry.space_group_name_H-M   'P 1'
#
loop_
_entity.id
_entity.type
_entity.pdbx_description
1 polymer ?
#
loop_
_entity_poly.entity_id
_entity_poly.type
_entity_poly.pdbx_seq_one_letter_code
_entity_poly.pdbx_strand_id
1 'polypeptide(L)'
;MAKVWAESVFHGYGSNACIRSRHHDRFPIVKLTHPHTAARHLIQHEFRRLKELATTQVPIPQFDEHPLEDEDGVFAYSMELLHRIPYEESKSASYAREVEDMVTLLHEQGFAHGDLSPSNVMRNSQGRLVSIDFGFTGRLGQDVPACVPRWVYRDDTVHARGDDGNLLRLFPFQQCRSTL
;
A
#
# COMPACT_ATOMS: atom_id res chain seq x y z
N MET A 1 -14.95 4.58 16.56
CA MET A 1 -14.38 3.22 16.39
C MET A 1 -15.31 2.07 16.82
N ALA A 2 -15.92 2.07 18.02
CA ALA A 2 -16.67 0.91 18.55
C ALA A 2 -17.81 0.38 17.64
N LYS A 3 -18.54 1.27 16.96
CA LYS A 3 -19.60 0.89 16.01
C LYS A 3 -19.06 0.07 14.82
N VAL A 4 -17.97 0.53 14.21
CA VAL A 4 -17.32 -0.18 13.10
C VAL A 4 -16.87 -1.58 13.53
N TRP A 5 -16.33 -1.70 14.74
CA TRP A 5 -15.93 -3.00 15.30
C TRP A 5 -17.12 -3.97 15.44
N ALA A 6 -18.27 -3.49 15.89
CA ALA A 6 -19.46 -4.32 16.10
C ALA A 6 -20.14 -4.76 14.79
N GLU A 7 -20.09 -3.92 13.75
CA GLU A 7 -20.85 -4.10 12.51
C GLU A 7 -20.01 -4.69 11.34
N SER A 8 -18.78 -5.13 11.59
CA SER A 8 -17.89 -5.66 10.54
C SER A 8 -17.22 -6.98 10.92
N VAL A 9 -16.91 -7.78 9.90
CA VAL A 9 -16.25 -9.09 10.03
C VAL A 9 -14.73 -8.91 9.95
N PHE A 10 -13.98 -9.54 10.84
CA PHE A 10 -12.52 -9.47 10.87
C PHE A 10 -11.87 -10.40 9.84
N HIS A 11 -10.88 -9.90 9.07
CA HIS A 11 -10.11 -10.69 8.09
C HIS A 11 -8.64 -10.85 8.45
N GLY A 12 -8.07 -9.91 9.19
CA GLY A 12 -6.67 -9.96 9.58
C GLY A 12 -6.18 -8.67 10.22
N TYR A 13 -4.92 -8.67 10.60
CA TYR A 13 -4.27 -7.53 11.23
C TYR A 13 -2.82 -7.42 10.76
N GLY A 14 -2.34 -6.19 10.65
CA GLY A 14 -0.93 -5.85 10.55
C GLY A 14 -0.47 -5.12 11.81
N SER A 15 0.73 -4.56 11.75
CA SER A 15 1.34 -3.85 12.88
C SER A 15 0.62 -2.57 13.29
N ASN A 16 -0.14 -1.95 12.37
CA ASN A 16 -0.74 -0.62 12.60
C ASN A 16 -2.26 -0.57 12.40
N ALA A 17 -2.86 -1.60 11.78
CA ALA A 17 -4.28 -1.62 11.49
C ALA A 17 -4.81 -3.05 11.45
N CYS A 18 -6.13 -3.20 11.57
CA CYS A 18 -6.85 -4.40 11.21
C CYS A 18 -7.67 -4.20 9.94
N ILE A 19 -7.83 -5.29 9.19
CA ILE A 19 -8.66 -5.36 7.99
C ILE A 19 -9.97 -6.04 8.35
N ARG A 20 -11.06 -5.37 8.05
CA ARG A 20 -12.42 -5.83 8.34
C ARG A 20 -13.29 -5.71 7.08
N SER A 21 -14.44 -6.36 7.05
CA SER A 21 -15.41 -6.19 5.96
C SER A 21 -16.81 -5.85 6.44
N ARG A 22 -17.51 -5.02 5.67
CA ARG A 22 -18.95 -4.77 5.79
C ARG A 22 -19.63 -5.28 4.52
N HIS A 23 -20.62 -6.14 4.68
CA HIS A 23 -21.34 -6.69 3.54
C HIS A 23 -22.25 -5.63 2.92
N HIS A 24 -22.38 -5.64 1.59
CA HIS A 24 -23.24 -4.76 0.76
C HIS A 24 -22.80 -3.31 0.53
N ASP A 25 -21.61 -2.91 1.01
CA ASP A 25 -21.02 -1.62 0.66
C ASP A 25 -20.29 -1.67 -0.70
N ARG A 26 -20.27 -0.54 -1.43
CA ARG A 26 -19.43 -0.37 -2.63
C ARG A 26 -17.95 -0.60 -2.32
N PHE A 27 -17.52 -0.21 -1.13
CA PHE A 27 -16.17 -0.38 -0.61
C PHE A 27 -16.23 -1.27 0.64
N PRO A 28 -16.32 -2.60 0.45
CA PRO A 28 -16.66 -3.53 1.53
C PRO A 28 -15.51 -3.73 2.51
N ILE A 29 -14.27 -3.42 2.16
CA ILE A 29 -13.11 -3.60 3.04
C ILE A 29 -12.88 -2.32 3.84
N VAL A 30 -12.65 -2.45 5.14
CA VAL A 30 -12.34 -1.34 6.06
C VAL A 30 -10.96 -1.57 6.64
N LYS A 31 -10.02 -0.64 6.41
CA LYS A 31 -8.73 -0.61 7.12
C LYS A 31 -8.89 0.28 8.34
N LEU A 32 -8.78 -0.31 9.52
CA LEU A 32 -9.09 0.32 10.80
C LEU A 32 -7.84 0.37 11.68
N THR A 33 -7.41 1.56 12.09
CA THR A 33 -6.21 1.75 12.91
C THR A 33 -6.28 1.01 14.25
N HIS A 34 -5.11 0.61 14.76
CA HIS A 34 -4.94 0.20 16.15
C HIS A 34 -5.04 1.42 17.10
N PRO A 35 -5.40 1.22 18.39
CA PRO A 35 -5.72 2.31 19.32
C PRO A 35 -4.47 2.98 19.94
N HIS A 36 -3.46 3.27 19.12
CA HIS A 36 -2.28 4.02 19.55
C HIS A 36 -1.89 5.10 18.54
N THR A 37 -1.34 6.21 19.03
CA THR A 37 -1.09 7.43 18.26
C THR A 37 -0.20 7.19 17.03
N ALA A 38 0.82 6.33 17.13
CA ALA A 38 1.68 6.02 15.99
C ALA A 38 0.91 5.35 14.82
N ALA A 39 0.04 4.38 15.11
CA ALA A 39 -0.81 3.76 14.10
C ALA A 39 -1.79 4.78 13.50
N ARG A 40 -2.31 5.68 14.35
CA ARG A 40 -3.20 6.76 13.93
C ARG A 40 -2.52 7.73 12.96
N HIS A 41 -1.26 8.07 13.17
CA HIS A 41 -0.53 8.92 12.22
C HIS A 41 -0.26 8.20 10.90
N LEU A 42 0.02 6.89 10.96
CA LEU A 42 0.26 6.07 9.76
C LEU A 42 -1.01 5.89 8.90
N ILE A 43 -2.17 5.61 9.49
CA ILE A 43 -3.42 5.48 8.71
C ILE A 43 -3.80 6.82 8.05
N GLN A 44 -3.58 7.95 8.74
CA GLN A 44 -3.82 9.29 8.20
C GLN A 44 -2.85 9.62 7.07
N HIS A 45 -1.58 9.22 7.23
CA HIS A 45 -0.56 9.38 6.20
C HIS A 45 -0.87 8.55 4.96
N GLU A 46 -1.20 7.28 5.14
CA GLU A 46 -1.60 6.38 4.06
C GLU A 46 -2.80 6.91 3.30
N PHE A 47 -3.85 7.35 4.00
CA PHE A 47 -5.03 7.91 3.35
C PHE A 47 -4.71 9.17 2.54
N ARG A 48 -3.85 10.06 3.05
CA ARG A 48 -3.35 11.22 2.29
C ARG A 48 -2.57 10.79 1.04
N ARG A 49 -1.70 9.79 1.16
CA ARG A 49 -0.93 9.26 0.02
C ARG A 49 -1.84 8.62 -1.03
N LEU A 50 -2.86 7.87 -0.63
CA LEU A 50 -3.86 7.31 -1.54
C LEU A 50 -4.58 8.42 -2.33
N LYS A 51 -4.98 9.52 -1.68
CA LYS A 51 -5.58 10.68 -2.38
C LYS A 51 -4.62 11.34 -3.37
N GLU A 52 -3.34 11.46 -3.01
CA GLU A 52 -2.33 12.00 -3.94
C GLU A 52 -2.13 11.07 -5.14
N LEU A 53 -1.97 9.76 -4.89
CA LEU A 53 -1.73 8.76 -5.94
C LEU A 53 -2.96 8.53 -6.83
N ALA A 54 -4.18 8.73 -6.33
CA ALA A 54 -5.41 8.67 -7.11
C ALA A 54 -5.46 9.69 -8.26
N THR A 55 -4.66 10.76 -8.17
CA THR A 55 -4.51 11.77 -9.24
C THR A 55 -3.47 11.38 -10.29
N THR A 56 -2.83 10.22 -10.14
CA THR A 56 -1.76 9.71 -11.00
C THR A 56 -2.21 8.44 -11.74
N GLN A 57 -1.30 7.81 -12.48
CA GLN A 57 -1.54 6.53 -13.15
C GLN A 57 -1.16 5.30 -12.31
N VAL A 58 -0.61 5.50 -11.10
CA VAL A 58 -0.20 4.38 -10.23
C VAL A 58 -1.41 3.50 -9.91
N PRO A 59 -1.32 2.17 -10.12
CA PRO A 59 -2.44 1.28 -9.82
C PRO A 59 -2.58 1.11 -8.31
N ILE A 60 -3.54 1.81 -7.73
CA ILE A 60 -3.95 1.72 -6.33
C ILE A 60 -5.35 1.12 -6.20
N PRO A 61 -5.76 0.61 -5.04
CA PRO A 61 -7.13 0.17 -4.81
C PRO A 61 -8.09 1.34 -4.97
N GLN A 62 -9.29 1.07 -5.47
CA GLN A 62 -10.38 2.04 -5.32
C GLN A 62 -10.78 2.14 -3.84
N PHE A 63 -11.01 3.36 -3.38
CA PHE A 63 -11.34 3.64 -1.99
C PHE A 63 -12.45 4.69 -1.86
N ASP A 64 -13.09 4.70 -0.70
CA ASP A 64 -14.04 5.75 -0.33
C ASP A 64 -13.27 7.02 0.07
N GLU A 65 -13.52 8.12 -0.63
CA GLU A 65 -12.89 9.41 -0.35
C GLU A 65 -13.38 10.04 0.95
N HIS A 66 -14.42 9.48 1.58
CA HIS A 66 -14.95 9.88 2.88
C HIS A 66 -14.48 8.90 3.95
N PRO A 67 -13.34 9.15 4.60
CA PRO A 67 -12.85 8.28 5.66
C PRO A 67 -13.74 8.41 6.91
N LEU A 68 -13.56 7.48 7.84
CA LEU A 68 -14.11 7.62 9.19
C LEU A 68 -13.12 8.40 10.05
N GLU A 69 -13.62 9.47 10.66
CA GLU A 69 -12.84 10.41 11.44
C GLU A 69 -13.51 10.74 12.79
N ASP A 70 -12.70 11.18 13.73
CA ASP A 70 -13.09 11.74 15.02
C ASP A 70 -12.22 12.98 15.30
N GLU A 71 -12.21 13.48 16.54
CA GLU A 71 -11.43 14.67 16.93
C GLU A 71 -9.91 14.51 16.68
N ASP A 72 -9.39 13.28 16.64
CA ASP A 72 -7.98 12.94 16.37
C ASP A 72 -7.70 12.66 14.87
N GLY A 73 -8.63 13.02 13.97
CA GLY A 73 -8.48 12.93 12.51
C GLY A 73 -8.99 11.63 11.90
N VAL A 74 -8.33 11.05 10.89
CA VAL A 74 -8.81 9.80 10.25
C VAL A 74 -8.40 8.56 11.04
N PHE A 75 -9.35 7.69 11.40
CA PHE A 75 -9.08 6.39 12.05
C PHE A 75 -9.32 5.17 11.17
N ALA A 76 -10.09 5.32 10.10
CA ALA A 76 -10.33 4.25 9.16
C ALA A 76 -10.73 4.80 7.80
N TYR A 77 -10.56 3.98 6.77
CA TYR A 77 -11.14 4.23 5.46
C TYR A 77 -11.56 2.92 4.83
N SER A 78 -12.42 3.02 3.83
CA SER A 78 -12.98 1.87 3.12
C SER A 78 -12.37 1.73 1.72
N MET A 79 -12.20 0.50 1.25
CA MET A 79 -11.66 0.18 -0.07
C MET A 79 -12.34 -1.03 -0.70
N GLU A 80 -12.10 -1.20 -2.00
CA GLU A 80 -12.59 -2.36 -2.75
C GLU A 80 -12.05 -3.68 -2.18
N LEU A 81 -12.73 -4.78 -2.51
CA LEU A 81 -12.22 -6.12 -2.22
C LEU A 81 -11.08 -6.46 -3.17
N LEU A 82 -9.96 -6.92 -2.60
CA LEU A 82 -8.78 -7.36 -3.34
C LEU A 82 -8.51 -8.84 -3.11
N HIS A 83 -7.85 -9.45 -4.08
CA HIS A 83 -7.49 -10.86 -4.09
C HIS A 83 -5.98 -11.02 -3.98
N ARG A 84 -5.55 -11.94 -3.12
CA ARG A 84 -4.13 -12.30 -3.02
C ARG A 84 -3.67 -12.96 -4.32
N ILE A 85 -2.44 -12.66 -4.71
CA ILE A 85 -1.79 -13.33 -5.85
C ILE A 85 -1.60 -14.82 -5.50
N PRO A 86 -2.10 -15.75 -6.31
CA PRO A 86 -1.79 -17.17 -6.15
C PRO A 86 -0.28 -17.42 -6.22
N TYR A 87 0.21 -18.36 -5.41
CA TYR A 87 1.65 -18.66 -5.34
C TYR A 87 2.26 -18.99 -6.71
N GLU A 88 1.56 -19.76 -7.55
CA GLU A 88 2.04 -20.10 -8.89
C GLU A 88 2.13 -18.88 -9.82
N GLU A 89 1.16 -17.96 -9.75
CA GLU A 89 1.21 -16.71 -10.52
C GLU A 89 2.38 -15.83 -10.06
N SER A 90 2.63 -15.77 -8.75
CA SER A 90 3.69 -14.92 -8.17
C SER A 90 5.12 -15.30 -8.60
N LYS A 91 5.30 -16.49 -9.19
CA LYS A 91 6.57 -16.96 -9.76
C LYS A 91 6.73 -16.69 -11.25
N SER A 92 5.66 -16.25 -11.92
CA SER A 92 5.67 -16.07 -13.36
C SER A 92 6.51 -14.87 -13.76
N ALA A 93 7.15 -14.95 -14.93
CA ALA A 93 7.90 -13.83 -15.49
C ALA A 93 7.00 -12.63 -15.83
N SER A 94 5.74 -12.88 -16.17
CA SER A 94 4.73 -11.84 -16.43
C SER A 94 4.39 -11.07 -15.16
N TYR A 95 4.15 -11.77 -14.05
CA TYR A 95 3.90 -11.12 -12.75
C TYR A 95 5.07 -10.25 -12.33
N ALA A 96 6.29 -10.77 -12.45
CA ALA A 96 7.50 -10.02 -12.13
C ALA A 96 7.61 -8.73 -12.96
N ARG A 97 7.33 -8.83 -14.27
CA ARG A 97 7.33 -7.67 -15.15
C ARG A 97 6.24 -6.65 -14.79
N GLU A 98 5.01 -7.10 -14.50
CA GLU A 98 3.93 -6.21 -14.07
C GLU A 98 4.27 -5.48 -12.75
N VAL A 99 4.95 -6.15 -11.81
CA VAL A 99 5.41 -5.53 -10.56
C VAL A 99 6.52 -4.51 -10.83
N GLU A 100 7.50 -4.82 -11.68
CA GLU A 100 8.54 -3.87 -12.11
C GLU A 100 7.94 -2.63 -12.76
N ASP A 101 7.00 -2.80 -13.69
CA ASP A 101 6.33 -1.71 -14.40
C ASP A 101 5.53 -0.83 -13.41
N MET A 102 4.83 -1.44 -12.44
CA MET A 102 4.11 -0.74 -11.39
C MET A 102 5.04 0.10 -10.48
N VAL A 103 6.17 -0.46 -10.06
CA VAL A 103 7.14 0.25 -9.21
C VAL A 103 7.85 1.35 -9.99
N THR A 104 8.20 1.11 -11.25
CA THR A 104 8.74 2.12 -12.17
C THR A 104 7.77 3.29 -12.28
N LEU A 105 6.49 3.02 -12.49
CA LEU A 105 5.47 4.06 -12.57
C LEU A 105 5.34 4.85 -11.25
N LEU A 106 5.40 4.18 -10.09
CA LEU A 106 5.40 4.86 -8.79
C LEU A 106 6.58 5.84 -8.67
N HIS A 107 7.78 5.41 -9.07
CA HIS A 107 8.99 6.22 -9.04
C HIS A 107 8.93 7.39 -10.02
N GLU A 108 8.42 7.18 -11.24
CA GLU A 108 8.19 8.22 -12.24
C GLU A 108 7.21 9.30 -11.77
N GLN A 109 6.21 8.92 -10.95
CA GLN A 109 5.30 9.86 -10.30
C GLN A 109 5.94 10.57 -9.07
N GLY A 110 7.22 10.29 -8.79
CA GLY A 110 7.99 10.97 -7.74
C GLY A 110 7.78 10.38 -6.35
N PHE A 111 7.40 9.11 -6.22
CA PHE A 111 7.19 8.45 -4.93
C PHE A 111 8.09 7.24 -4.73
N ALA A 112 8.40 6.91 -3.48
CA ALA A 112 8.93 5.61 -3.08
C ALA A 112 7.90 4.92 -2.18
N HIS A 113 7.69 3.62 -2.37
CA HIS A 113 6.71 2.85 -1.59
C HIS A 113 7.14 2.75 -0.12
N GLY A 114 8.40 2.38 0.13
CA GLY A 114 8.98 2.24 1.48
C GLY A 114 8.65 0.92 2.18
N ASP A 115 7.76 0.09 1.64
CA ASP A 115 7.42 -1.24 2.18
C ASP A 115 7.14 -2.25 1.06
N LEU A 116 7.89 -2.18 -0.04
CA LEU A 116 7.62 -3.04 -1.19
C LEU A 116 7.84 -4.52 -0.83
N SER A 117 6.77 -5.30 -0.90
CA SER A 117 6.78 -6.76 -0.66
C SER A 117 5.67 -7.44 -1.49
N PRO A 118 5.75 -8.76 -1.75
CA PRO A 118 4.70 -9.48 -2.48
C PRO A 118 3.34 -9.45 -1.78
N SER A 119 3.31 -9.30 -0.45
CA SER A 119 2.06 -9.13 0.29
C SER A 119 1.40 -7.78 0.07
N ASN A 120 2.16 -6.78 -0.39
CA ASN A 120 1.68 -5.43 -0.72
C ASN A 120 1.33 -5.27 -2.21
N VAL A 121 1.25 -6.39 -2.93
CA VAL A 121 0.78 -6.46 -4.32
C VAL A 121 -0.41 -7.41 -4.36
N MET A 122 -1.53 -6.93 -4.90
CA MET A 122 -2.78 -7.70 -4.98
C MET A 122 -3.43 -7.55 -6.34
N ARG A 123 -4.45 -8.35 -6.63
CA ARG A 123 -5.32 -8.19 -7.80
C ARG A 123 -6.66 -7.58 -7.39
N ASN A 124 -7.16 -6.65 -8.17
CA ASN A 124 -8.55 -6.19 -8.01
C ASN A 124 -9.53 -7.15 -8.72
N SER A 125 -10.83 -6.87 -8.61
CA SER A 125 -11.89 -7.66 -9.24
C SER A 125 -11.81 -7.76 -10.78
N GLN A 126 -11.05 -6.87 -11.43
CA GLN A 126 -10.80 -6.89 -12.87
C GLN A 126 -9.53 -7.67 -13.26
N GLY A 127 -8.84 -8.28 -12.28
CA GLY A 127 -7.59 -9.00 -12.50
C GLY A 127 -6.38 -8.09 -12.75
N ARG A 128 -6.44 -6.80 -12.42
CA ARG A 128 -5.29 -5.88 -12.53
C ARG A 128 -4.47 -5.89 -11.25
N LEU A 129 -3.15 -5.83 -11.35
CA LEU A 129 -2.29 -5.61 -10.18
C LEU A 129 -2.58 -4.23 -9.58
N VAL A 130 -2.58 -4.18 -8.26
CA VAL A 130 -2.63 -2.95 -7.46
C VAL A 130 -1.61 -3.04 -6.34
N SER A 131 -0.95 -1.92 -6.06
CA SER A 131 -0.06 -1.74 -4.90
C SER A 131 -0.88 -1.28 -3.70
N ILE A 132 -0.62 -1.83 -2.52
CA ILE A 132 -1.33 -1.50 -1.28
C ILE A 132 -0.34 -1.10 -0.17
N ASP A 133 -0.88 -0.58 0.93
CA ASP A 133 -0.13 -0.26 2.14
C ASP A 133 0.89 0.90 1.98
N PHE A 134 0.37 2.08 1.64
CA PHE A 134 1.17 3.30 1.45
C PHE A 134 1.52 4.00 2.77
N GLY A 135 1.49 3.29 3.90
CA GLY A 135 1.75 3.85 5.23
C GLY A 135 3.18 4.40 5.39
N PHE A 136 4.13 3.90 4.61
CA PHE A 136 5.53 4.36 4.62
C PHE A 136 5.92 5.18 3.39
N THR A 137 4.99 5.44 2.49
CA THR A 137 5.26 6.07 1.20
C THR A 137 5.66 7.54 1.36
N GLY A 138 6.72 7.93 0.66
CA GLY A 138 7.25 9.29 0.67
C GLY A 138 7.40 9.85 -0.75
N ARG A 139 7.59 11.17 -0.86
CA ARG A 139 7.95 11.83 -2.12
C ARG A 139 9.47 11.83 -2.27
N LEU A 140 9.98 11.34 -3.40
CA LEU A 140 11.40 11.27 -3.69
C LEU A 140 12.07 12.63 -3.53
N GLY A 141 13.22 12.65 -2.84
CA GLY A 141 13.99 13.87 -2.58
C GLY A 141 13.42 14.81 -1.51
N GLN A 142 12.28 14.47 -0.89
CA GLN A 142 11.75 15.20 0.26
C GLN A 142 12.17 14.55 1.58
N ASP A 143 12.04 15.30 2.67
CA ASP A 143 12.26 14.80 4.02
C ASP A 143 11.30 13.65 4.34
N VAL A 144 11.79 12.68 5.12
CA VAL A 144 11.00 11.55 5.57
C VAL A 144 9.86 12.05 6.47
N PRO A 145 8.58 11.70 6.19
CA PRO A 145 7.46 12.13 7.02
C PRO A 145 7.65 11.65 8.47
N ALA A 146 7.41 12.51 9.45
CA ALA A 146 7.69 12.22 10.87
C ALA A 146 6.98 10.98 11.44
N CYS A 147 5.86 10.56 10.83
CA CYS A 147 5.14 9.35 11.21
C CYS A 147 5.76 8.06 10.67
N VAL A 148 6.62 8.16 9.66
CA VAL A 148 7.30 7.01 9.05
C VAL A 148 8.52 6.65 9.92
N PRO A 149 8.68 5.37 10.31
CA PRO A 149 9.82 4.97 11.11
C PRO A 149 11.17 5.22 10.38
N ARG A 150 12.15 5.75 11.11
CA ARG A 150 13.51 6.05 10.58
C ARG A 150 14.26 4.86 9.98
N TRP A 151 13.83 3.63 10.24
CA TRP A 151 14.48 2.46 9.64
C TRP A 151 14.04 2.20 8.19
N VAL A 152 12.92 2.80 7.76
CA VAL A 152 12.41 2.69 6.39
C VAL A 152 13.37 3.37 5.41
N TYR A 153 13.74 4.62 5.72
CA TYR A 153 14.71 5.42 4.98
C TYR A 153 15.87 5.71 5.92
N ARG A 154 17.05 5.13 5.65
CA ARG A 154 18.22 5.27 6.53
C ARG A 154 18.74 6.70 6.59
N ASP A 155 18.51 7.43 5.50
CA ASP A 155 18.80 8.85 5.38
C ASP A 155 17.49 9.61 5.71
N ASP A 156 17.57 10.83 6.24
CA ASP A 156 16.39 11.66 6.54
C ASP A 156 15.65 12.15 5.27
N THR A 157 16.02 11.63 4.10
CA THR A 157 15.44 11.94 2.78
C THR A 157 14.90 10.67 2.12
N VAL A 158 13.71 10.77 1.54
CA VAL A 158 13.05 9.70 0.81
C VAL A 158 13.79 9.38 -0.50
N HIS A 159 14.04 8.09 -0.74
CA HIS A 159 14.73 7.58 -1.92
C HIS A 159 14.17 6.22 -2.39
N ALA A 160 14.38 5.86 -3.66
CA ALA A 160 13.90 4.60 -4.25
C ALA A 160 14.71 3.35 -3.85
N ARG A 161 15.93 3.51 -3.31
CA ARG A 161 16.89 2.40 -3.06
C ARG A 161 16.30 1.19 -2.32
N GLY A 162 15.38 1.41 -1.39
CA GLY A 162 14.71 0.34 -0.65
C GLY A 162 13.80 -0.50 -1.55
N ASP A 163 13.01 0.16 -2.38
CA ASP A 163 12.13 -0.49 -3.36
C ASP A 163 12.97 -1.26 -4.39
N ASP A 164 14.02 -0.65 -4.94
CA ASP A 164 14.93 -1.27 -5.91
C ASP A 164 15.58 -2.54 -5.35
N GLY A 165 16.09 -2.43 -4.11
CA GLY A 165 16.69 -3.56 -3.40
C GLY A 165 15.69 -4.70 -3.16
N ASN A 166 14.43 -4.38 -2.89
CA ASN A 166 13.37 -5.38 -2.73
C ASN A 166 12.99 -6.02 -4.07
N LEU A 167 12.86 -5.25 -5.16
CA LEU A 167 12.64 -5.80 -6.50
C LEU A 167 13.71 -6.82 -6.89
N LEU A 168 14.99 -6.49 -6.69
CA LEU A 168 16.11 -7.38 -6.99
C LEU A 168 16.05 -8.70 -6.19
N ARG A 169 15.59 -8.64 -4.94
CA ARG A 169 15.41 -9.84 -4.10
C ARG A 169 14.23 -10.69 -4.53
N LEU A 170 13.17 -10.06 -5.02
CA LEU A 170 11.99 -10.76 -5.52
C LEU A 170 12.24 -11.44 -6.86
N PHE A 171 13.02 -10.81 -7.75
CA PHE A 171 13.23 -11.29 -9.12
C PHE A 171 14.72 -11.34 -9.51
N PRO A 172 15.55 -12.16 -8.82
CA PRO A 172 17.01 -12.14 -9.00
C PRO A 172 17.50 -12.57 -10.39
N PHE A 173 16.67 -13.27 -11.18
CA PHE A 173 17.07 -13.88 -12.45
C PHE A 173 16.61 -13.15 -13.71
N GLN A 174 15.84 -12.05 -13.59
CA GLN A 174 15.32 -11.34 -14.77
C GLN A 174 16.31 -10.34 -15.39
N GLN A 175 17.38 -9.95 -14.70
CA GLN A 175 18.41 -9.05 -15.26
C GLN A 175 19.31 -9.69 -16.33
N CYS A 176 19.28 -11.01 -16.52
CA CYS A 176 20.11 -11.69 -17.53
C CYS A 176 19.56 -11.65 -18.97
N ARG A 177 18.48 -10.92 -19.27
CA ARG A 177 17.83 -10.96 -20.59
C ARG A 177 17.88 -9.65 -21.40
N SER A 178 18.64 -8.65 -20.97
CA SER A 178 18.72 -7.34 -21.65
C SER A 178 19.93 -7.16 -22.59
N THR A 179 20.63 -8.25 -22.94
CA THR A 179 21.72 -8.24 -23.93
C THR A 179 21.53 -9.39 -24.92
N LEU A 180 20.62 -9.21 -25.87
CA LEU A 180 20.58 -9.91 -27.16
C LEU A 180 20.23 -8.91 -28.25
#